data_AF-A0A949GNV3-F1
#
_entry.id   AF-A0A949GNV3-F1
#
_cell.length_a   1.000
_cell.length_b   1.000
_cell.length_c   1.000
_cell.angle_alpha   90.00
_cell.angle_beta   90.00
_cell.angle_gamma   90.00
#
_symmetry.space_group_name_H-M   'P 1'
#
loop_
_entity.id
_entity.type
_entity.pdbx_description
1 polymer ?
#
loop_
_entity_poly.entity_id
_entity_poly.type
_entity_poly.pdbx_seq_one_letter_code
_entity_poly.pdbx_strand_id
1 'polypeptide(L)'
;MSLVYLASASAFCVAIALNSGTQLPGADRAIALIAPVAKAAATALDEKAVQPSVAWAVRKDKQFFAWMARLNPSAAAVPKKAAPVAVAKHEPKTVPLAVAANPTAVLRPAILGKPQKQVTVPPEPHLSLDLAPQAPEPPNLTPAPEVNPPSAAELTRVLAHMKLSLTKELYDNFDLFLYVSKADRGPWSQRMYVFQKQASGDLKMLYTFPVSTGREVPVLGPTGRLLTTNTPPGYYELDPERMYKHYHSHEWDQPMPYAMFFTWEKDGYQTGLAIHGAAGADISRLGQRASAGCVRLDPRNARLLFQLIRKDYKGLAPRFAYDRRTATMSNDGLLMHDKAGNLQFVEGYKVLVFIENNGGDNIVAALF
;
A
#
# COMPACT_ATOMS: atom_id res chain seq x y z
N MET A 1 -16.14 27.72 -9.88
CA MET A 1 -15.29 27.03 -10.88
C MET A 1 -14.78 28.07 -11.86
N SER A 2 -13.53 27.98 -12.31
CA SER A 2 -12.91 29.00 -13.17
C SER A 2 -13.35 28.87 -14.64
N LEU A 3 -13.61 30.00 -15.30
CA LEU A 3 -13.93 30.11 -16.74
C LEU A 3 -12.90 29.41 -17.63
N VAL A 4 -11.63 29.35 -17.19
CA VAL A 4 -10.53 28.66 -17.88
C VAL A 4 -10.82 27.17 -18.06
N TYR A 5 -11.49 26.52 -17.10
CA TYR A 5 -11.78 25.09 -17.15
C TYR A 5 -12.88 24.77 -18.18
N LEU A 6 -13.90 25.63 -18.28
CA LEU A 6 -14.95 25.55 -19.31
C LEU A 6 -14.38 25.76 -20.72
N ALA A 7 -13.51 26.76 -20.91
CA ALA A 7 -12.87 27.01 -22.19
C ALA A 7 -11.99 25.82 -22.64
N SER A 8 -11.25 25.22 -21.69
CA SER A 8 -10.39 24.06 -21.95
C SER A 8 -11.19 22.81 -22.34
N ALA A 9 -12.31 22.53 -21.66
CA ALA A 9 -13.19 21.41 -21.97
C ALA A 9 -13.85 21.56 -23.35
N SER A 10 -14.33 22.76 -23.69
CA SER A 10 -14.95 23.03 -25.00
C SER A 10 -13.98 22.84 -26.16
N ALA A 11 -12.71 23.25 -26.01
CA ALA A 11 -11.69 23.05 -27.04
C ALA A 11 -11.39 21.55 -27.29
N PHE A 12 -11.41 20.73 -26.24
CA PHE A 12 -11.14 19.29 -26.33
C PHE A 12 -12.25 18.53 -27.08
N CYS A 13 -13.52 18.87 -26.83
CA CYS A 13 -14.66 18.27 -27.54
C CYS A 13 -14.66 18.58 -29.04
N VAL A 14 -14.29 19.80 -29.45
CA VAL A 14 -14.21 20.20 -30.86
C VAL A 14 -13.08 19.46 -31.59
N ALA A 15 -11.92 19.28 -30.94
CA ALA A 15 -10.80 18.54 -31.52
C ALA A 15 -11.14 17.06 -31.78
N ILE A 16 -11.90 16.41 -30.88
CA ILE A 16 -12.37 15.04 -31.07
C ILE A 16 -13.34 14.95 -32.25
N ALA A 17 -14.33 15.85 -32.33
CA ALA A 17 -15.34 15.86 -33.40
C ALA A 17 -14.75 16.09 -34.80
N LEU A 18 -13.68 16.87 -34.90
CA LEU A 18 -12.93 17.07 -36.15
C LEU A 18 -12.08 15.86 -36.53
N ASN A 19 -11.57 15.10 -35.56
CA ASN A 19 -10.78 13.89 -35.79
C ASN A 19 -11.65 12.65 -36.13
N SER A 20 -12.94 12.65 -35.76
CA SER A 20 -13.89 11.58 -36.08
C SER A 20 -14.58 11.71 -37.45
N GLY A 21 -14.32 12.78 -38.22
CA GLY A 21 -14.88 12.98 -39.56
C GLY A 21 -16.39 13.27 -39.60
N THR A 22 -17.02 13.49 -38.45
CA THR A 22 -18.46 13.72 -38.31
C THR A 22 -18.81 15.20 -38.53
N GLN A 23 -19.47 15.51 -39.65
CA GLN A 23 -20.03 16.85 -39.89
C GLN A 23 -21.21 17.13 -38.94
N LEU A 24 -21.00 18.05 -37.99
CA LEU A 24 -22.05 18.55 -37.11
C LEU A 24 -22.77 19.75 -37.77
N PRO A 25 -24.11 19.77 -37.85
CA PRO A 25 -24.85 20.93 -38.35
C PRO A 25 -24.53 22.19 -37.53
N GLY A 26 -24.08 23.26 -38.20
CA GLY A 26 -23.73 24.53 -37.56
C GLY A 26 -22.28 24.65 -37.06
N ALA A 27 -21.40 23.70 -37.38
CA ALA A 27 -19.97 23.76 -37.01
C ALA A 27 -19.29 25.10 -37.38
N ASP A 28 -19.62 25.69 -38.53
CA ASP A 28 -19.04 26.96 -38.98
C ASP A 28 -19.31 28.13 -38.02
N ARG A 29 -20.48 28.16 -37.37
CA ARG A 29 -20.82 29.16 -36.33
C ARG A 29 -20.05 28.92 -35.03
N ALA A 30 -19.83 27.66 -34.65
CA ALA A 30 -19.03 27.34 -33.46
C ALA A 30 -17.54 27.68 -33.68
N ILE A 31 -17.00 27.36 -34.85
CA ILE A 31 -15.61 27.68 -35.23
C ILE A 31 -15.41 29.20 -35.24
N ALA A 32 -16.35 29.97 -35.80
CA ALA A 32 -16.29 31.43 -35.81
C ALA A 32 -16.29 32.07 -34.42
N LEU A 33 -17.01 31.48 -33.44
CA LEU A 33 -17.02 31.96 -32.05
C LEU A 33 -15.74 31.60 -31.27
N ILE A 34 -15.15 30.43 -31.54
CA ILE A 34 -14.05 29.87 -30.73
C ILE A 34 -12.68 30.31 -31.24
N ALA A 35 -12.51 30.52 -32.56
CA ALA A 35 -11.23 30.89 -33.17
C ALA A 35 -10.53 32.13 -32.56
N PRO A 36 -11.23 33.24 -32.18
CA PRO A 36 -10.59 34.39 -31.54
C PRO A 36 -10.01 34.04 -30.15
N VAL A 37 -10.73 33.22 -29.38
CA VAL A 37 -10.33 32.81 -28.02
C VAL A 37 -9.15 31.83 -28.07
N ALA A 38 -9.19 30.87 -28.99
CA ALA A 38 -8.08 29.95 -29.23
C ALA A 38 -6.81 30.69 -29.67
N LYS A 39 -6.93 31.71 -30.54
CA LYS A 39 -5.81 32.55 -30.97
C LYS A 39 -5.22 33.34 -29.80
N ALA A 40 -6.04 33.97 -28.97
CA ALA A 40 -5.58 34.71 -27.79
C ALA A 40 -4.89 33.79 -26.75
N ALA A 41 -5.40 32.57 -26.55
CA ALA A 41 -4.77 31.58 -25.67
C ALA A 41 -3.41 31.11 -26.19
N ALA A 42 -3.26 30.93 -27.52
CA ALA A 42 -1.99 30.57 -28.13
C ALA A 42 -0.93 31.67 -27.96
N THR A 43 -1.26 32.95 -28.20
CA THR A 43 -0.32 34.06 -28.00
C THR A 43 0.12 34.17 -26.53
N ALA A 44 -0.79 33.99 -25.58
CA ALA A 44 -0.50 34.05 -24.15
C ALA A 44 0.36 32.88 -23.62
N LEU A 45 0.45 31.77 -24.37
CA LEU A 45 1.35 30.65 -24.07
C LEU A 45 2.76 30.91 -24.63
N ASP A 46 2.85 31.53 -25.81
CA ASP A 46 4.12 31.87 -26.47
C ASP A 46 4.89 32.97 -25.70
N GLU A 47 4.20 34.05 -25.29
CA GLU A 47 4.79 35.11 -24.46
C GLU A 47 5.31 34.64 -23.08
N LYS A 48 4.85 33.49 -22.60
CA LYS A 48 5.28 32.90 -21.31
C LYS A 48 6.40 31.87 -21.43
N ALA A 49 6.96 31.68 -22.63
CA ALA A 49 8.10 30.79 -22.88
C ALA A 49 7.93 29.35 -22.36
N VAL A 50 6.69 28.86 -22.31
CA VAL A 50 6.42 27.44 -22.03
C VAL A 50 6.58 26.67 -23.33
N GLN A 51 7.80 26.23 -23.64
CA GLN A 51 8.02 25.31 -24.75
C GLN A 51 7.71 23.87 -24.30
N PRO A 52 6.62 23.24 -24.78
CA PRO A 52 6.37 21.82 -24.50
C PRO A 52 7.38 20.97 -25.26
N SER A 53 8.22 20.23 -24.53
CA SER A 53 9.17 19.27 -25.10
C SER A 53 8.47 17.98 -25.53
N VAL A 54 7.52 18.07 -26.47
CA VAL A 54 6.87 16.91 -27.10
C VAL A 54 6.70 17.17 -28.60
N ALA A 55 7.57 16.58 -29.42
CA ALA A 55 7.42 16.63 -30.87
C ALA A 55 6.39 15.58 -31.33
N TRP A 56 5.29 16.03 -31.94
CA TRP A 56 4.27 15.15 -32.52
C TRP A 56 4.46 15.12 -34.04
N ALA A 57 4.96 13.99 -34.56
CA ALA A 57 5.12 13.81 -36.00
C ALA A 57 3.77 13.44 -36.64
N VAL A 58 3.18 14.37 -37.40
CA VAL A 58 1.97 14.11 -38.18
C VAL A 58 2.34 13.34 -39.46
N ARG A 59 1.74 12.16 -39.64
CA ARG A 59 1.91 11.36 -40.87
C ARG A 59 1.24 12.03 -42.06
N LYS A 60 2.05 12.50 -43.00
CA LYS A 60 1.73 12.47 -44.43
C LYS A 60 2.90 11.89 -45.22
N ASP A 61 2.57 10.89 -46.02
CA ASP A 61 3.10 10.66 -47.37
C ASP A 61 4.63 10.49 -47.52
N LYS A 62 5.11 9.25 -47.30
CA LYS A 62 6.38 8.65 -47.78
C LYS A 62 7.55 9.61 -48.12
N GLN A 63 8.20 10.22 -47.12
CA GLN A 63 9.63 10.53 -47.14
C GLN A 63 10.14 10.88 -45.72
N PHE A 64 11.35 10.42 -45.36
CA PHE A 64 12.01 10.79 -44.11
C PHE A 64 13.02 11.92 -44.37
N PHE A 65 12.85 13.06 -43.70
CA PHE A 65 13.91 14.04 -43.54
C PHE A 65 14.25 14.18 -42.05
N ALA A 66 15.41 13.65 -41.66
CA ALA A 66 16.01 13.96 -40.37
C ALA A 66 16.77 15.30 -40.49
N TRP A 67 16.58 16.20 -39.53
CA TRP A 67 17.41 17.39 -39.40
C TRP A 67 17.91 17.52 -37.97
N MET A 68 19.22 17.28 -37.77
CA MET A 68 19.92 17.65 -36.54
C MET A 68 20.27 19.14 -36.60
N ALA A 69 19.65 19.95 -35.74
CA ALA A 69 20.09 21.32 -35.49
C ALA A 69 20.96 21.35 -34.22
N ARG A 70 22.17 21.90 -34.36
CA ARG A 70 23.23 21.89 -33.34
C ARG A 70 22.88 22.77 -32.15
N LEU A 71 23.13 22.27 -30.93
CA LEU A 71 23.28 23.12 -29.75
C LEU A 71 24.53 24.00 -29.96
N ASN A 72 24.39 25.31 -29.77
CA ASN A 72 25.53 26.22 -29.65
C ASN A 72 25.47 26.88 -28.26
N PRO A 73 26.57 26.92 -27.48
CA PRO A 73 26.51 27.16 -26.06
C PRO A 73 26.44 28.65 -25.72
N SER A 74 25.51 29.03 -24.84
CA SER A 74 25.51 30.34 -24.20
C SER A 74 25.62 30.19 -22.68
N ALA A 75 26.74 30.69 -22.15
CA ALA A 75 27.03 31.00 -20.75
C ALA A 75 26.33 30.15 -19.66
N ALA A 76 26.94 29.02 -19.30
CA ALA A 76 26.62 28.35 -18.05
C ALA A 76 26.98 29.25 -16.84
N ALA A 77 25.97 29.66 -16.07
CA ALA A 77 26.19 30.27 -14.77
C ALA A 77 26.79 29.21 -13.81
N VAL A 78 28.05 29.41 -13.40
CA VAL A 78 28.77 28.48 -12.53
C VAL A 78 28.13 28.46 -11.13
N PRO A 79 27.54 27.35 -10.66
CA PRO A 79 27.15 27.25 -9.26
C PRO A 79 28.41 27.20 -8.39
N LYS A 80 28.53 28.13 -7.43
CA LYS A 80 29.65 28.14 -6.48
C LYS A 80 29.66 26.82 -5.70
N LYS A 81 30.81 26.13 -5.77
CA LYS A 81 31.08 24.85 -5.11
C LYS A 81 30.82 24.95 -3.60
N ALA A 82 29.77 24.31 -3.11
CA ALA A 82 29.57 24.15 -1.67
C ALA A 82 30.72 23.30 -1.09
N ALA A 83 31.24 23.70 0.07
CA ALA A 83 32.29 22.96 0.75
C ALA A 83 31.78 21.58 1.18
N PRO A 84 32.61 20.52 1.14
CA PRO A 84 32.21 19.20 1.60
C PRO A 84 31.97 19.24 3.11
N VAL A 85 30.73 18.99 3.54
CA VAL A 85 30.43 18.71 4.94
C VAL A 85 31.11 17.39 5.30
N ALA A 86 32.01 17.43 6.27
CA ALA A 86 32.75 16.25 6.71
C ALA A 86 31.78 15.27 7.39
N VAL A 87 31.44 14.18 6.70
CA VAL A 87 30.77 13.03 7.31
C VAL A 87 31.77 12.36 8.25
N ALA A 88 31.50 12.41 9.55
CA ALA A 88 32.29 11.70 10.54
C ALA A 88 32.20 10.19 10.26
N LYS A 89 33.35 9.57 9.93
CA LYS A 89 33.45 8.12 9.78
C LYS A 89 33.26 7.48 11.14
N HIS A 90 32.20 6.69 11.29
CA HIS A 90 32.07 5.80 12.44
C HIS A 90 32.93 4.54 12.19
N GLU A 91 34.06 4.46 12.87
CA GLU A 91 34.89 3.25 12.84
C GLU A 91 34.20 2.12 13.63
N PRO A 92 34.13 0.88 13.11
CA PRO A 92 33.64 -0.26 13.87
C PRO A 92 34.68 -0.66 14.91
N LYS A 93 34.30 -0.61 16.20
CA LYS A 93 35.14 -1.15 17.28
C LYS A 93 35.26 -2.66 17.14
N THR A 94 36.47 -3.14 16.89
CA THR A 94 36.83 -4.55 16.95
C THR A 94 36.80 -5.05 18.39
N VAL A 95 36.09 -6.17 18.62
CA VAL A 95 36.13 -6.92 19.87
C VAL A 95 37.03 -8.15 19.63
N PRO A 96 38.09 -8.38 20.42
CA PRO A 96 38.95 -9.55 20.22
C PRO A 96 38.23 -10.86 20.55
N LEU A 97 38.35 -11.87 19.67
CA LEU A 97 38.03 -13.26 20.01
C LEU A 97 39.05 -13.78 21.03
N ALA A 98 38.58 -14.16 22.22
CA ALA A 98 39.34 -14.96 23.17
C ALA A 98 38.94 -16.44 23.03
N VAL A 99 39.87 -17.28 22.62
CA VAL A 99 39.70 -18.74 22.54
C VAL A 99 39.80 -19.33 23.95
N ALA A 100 38.84 -20.16 24.35
CA ALA A 100 38.89 -20.96 25.57
C ALA A 100 38.71 -22.45 25.24
N ALA A 101 39.67 -23.28 25.68
CA ALA A 101 39.71 -24.70 25.38
C ALA A 101 39.03 -25.55 26.46
N ASN A 102 38.51 -26.71 26.07
CA ASN A 102 38.04 -27.76 26.98
C ASN A 102 39.20 -28.39 27.78
N PRO A 103 38.95 -28.81 29.03
CA PRO A 103 39.67 -29.94 29.62
C PRO A 103 38.74 -31.10 30.00
N THR A 104 39.21 -32.33 29.81
CA THR A 104 38.51 -33.59 30.14
C THR A 104 38.97 -34.15 31.51
N ALA A 105 38.16 -35.02 32.12
CA ALA A 105 38.20 -35.44 33.52
C ALA A 105 39.33 -36.41 33.96
N VAL A 106 39.62 -36.47 35.28
CA VAL A 106 40.28 -37.60 35.97
C VAL A 106 39.75 -37.82 37.42
N LEU A 107 39.05 -38.96 37.63
CA LEU A 107 38.96 -39.89 38.80
C LEU A 107 38.53 -39.48 40.25
N ARG A 108 38.04 -40.50 41.00
CA ARG A 108 37.36 -40.51 42.34
C ARG A 108 38.23 -41.12 43.47
N PRO A 109 37.83 -41.07 44.78
CA PRO A 109 37.01 -42.14 45.42
C PRO A 109 35.96 -41.66 46.49
N ALA A 110 34.72 -42.22 46.56
CA ALA A 110 34.15 -43.20 47.53
C ALA A 110 34.00 -42.72 49.03
N ILE A 111 32.86 -42.91 49.73
CA ILE A 111 32.46 -44.11 50.53
C ILE A 111 31.04 -43.93 51.21
N LEU A 112 30.28 -45.03 51.46
CA LEU A 112 29.01 -45.23 52.28
C LEU A 112 27.75 -44.37 51.93
N GLY A 113 26.47 -44.83 51.91
CA GLY A 113 25.77 -46.08 52.30
C GLY A 113 25.05 -45.95 53.67
N LYS A 114 23.75 -46.22 53.91
CA LYS A 114 22.56 -46.87 53.25
C LYS A 114 21.25 -46.18 53.81
N PRO A 115 19.95 -46.62 53.62
CA PRO A 115 19.34 -47.70 52.80
C PRO A 115 18.13 -47.32 51.90
N GLN A 116 17.77 -48.23 50.98
CA GLN A 116 16.54 -48.16 50.15
C GLN A 116 15.34 -48.87 50.82
N LYS A 117 14.11 -48.49 50.45
CA LYS A 117 12.96 -49.40 50.40
C LYS A 117 12.65 -49.75 48.93
N GLN A 118 12.58 -51.04 48.61
CA GLN A 118 11.91 -51.54 47.41
C GLN A 118 10.39 -51.55 47.63
N VAL A 119 9.60 -51.51 46.54
CA VAL A 119 8.55 -52.53 46.25
C VAL A 119 7.91 -52.29 44.86
N THR A 120 7.91 -53.37 44.06
CA THR A 120 7.08 -53.72 42.87
C THR A 120 6.91 -52.80 41.66
N VAL A 121 7.10 -53.41 40.48
CA VAL A 121 6.75 -52.92 39.14
C VAL A 121 5.38 -53.49 38.71
N PRO A 122 4.40 -52.67 38.28
CA PRO A 122 3.20 -53.11 37.55
C PRO A 122 3.46 -53.21 36.02
N PRO A 123 2.65 -53.98 35.26
CA PRO A 123 2.87 -54.22 33.84
C PRO A 123 2.49 -53.04 32.93
N GLU A 124 3.07 -53.00 31.73
CA GLU A 124 2.80 -51.96 30.72
C GLU A 124 1.34 -51.97 30.23
N PRO A 125 0.65 -50.81 30.16
CA PRO A 125 -0.57 -50.64 29.40
C PRO A 125 -0.26 -50.24 27.94
N HIS A 126 -1.09 -50.73 27.02
CA HIS A 126 -0.92 -50.59 25.57
C HIS A 126 -0.98 -49.14 25.07
N LEU A 127 -0.29 -48.90 23.95
CA LEU A 127 -0.18 -47.59 23.30
C LEU A 127 -1.52 -47.15 22.66
N SER A 128 -2.31 -46.37 23.40
CA SER A 128 -3.40 -45.57 22.82
C SER A 128 -2.82 -44.36 22.09
N LEU A 129 -3.13 -44.20 20.79
CA LEU A 129 -2.98 -42.90 20.13
C LEU A 129 -4.11 -41.98 20.59
N ASP A 130 -3.95 -41.40 21.78
CA ASP A 130 -4.73 -40.22 22.15
C ASP A 130 -4.33 -39.09 21.19
N LEU A 131 -5.31 -38.59 20.42
CA LEU A 131 -5.12 -37.37 19.63
C LEU A 131 -4.62 -36.28 20.57
N ALA A 132 -3.47 -35.68 20.23
CA ALA A 132 -2.95 -34.54 20.96
C ALA A 132 -4.09 -33.50 21.13
N PRO A 133 -4.33 -32.98 22.35
CA PRO A 133 -5.41 -32.04 22.58
C PRO A 133 -5.25 -30.88 21.61
N GLN A 134 -6.29 -30.62 20.82
CA GLN A 134 -6.29 -29.50 19.89
C GLN A 134 -5.88 -28.24 20.65
N ALA A 135 -4.88 -27.52 20.13
CA ALA A 135 -4.43 -26.28 20.74
C ALA A 135 -5.66 -25.38 20.95
N PRO A 136 -5.88 -24.84 22.17
CA PRO A 136 -7.12 -24.16 22.49
C PRO A 136 -7.37 -23.05 21.47
N GLU A 137 -8.56 -23.06 20.88
CA GLU A 137 -8.98 -22.01 19.97
C GLU A 137 -8.75 -20.64 20.64
N PRO A 138 -8.13 -19.66 19.94
CA PRO A 138 -7.89 -18.36 20.54
C PRO A 138 -9.24 -17.80 21.01
N PRO A 139 -9.30 -17.20 22.22
CA PRO A 139 -10.56 -16.78 22.82
C PRO A 139 -11.30 -15.88 21.85
N ASN A 140 -12.53 -16.30 21.50
CA ASN A 140 -13.28 -15.86 20.34
C ASN A 140 -13.31 -14.31 20.24
N LEU A 141 -12.35 -13.75 19.49
CA LEU A 141 -12.20 -12.30 19.36
C LEU A 141 -13.33 -11.83 18.47
N THR A 142 -14.38 -11.30 19.08
CA THR A 142 -15.48 -10.69 18.34
C THR A 142 -15.03 -9.33 17.81
N PRO A 143 -15.43 -8.97 16.58
CA PRO A 143 -15.21 -7.61 16.07
C PRO A 143 -15.98 -6.60 16.93
N ALA A 144 -15.55 -5.34 16.85
CA ALA A 144 -16.30 -4.22 17.40
C ALA A 144 -17.73 -4.17 16.81
N PRO A 145 -18.76 -3.85 17.61
CA PRO A 145 -20.11 -3.64 17.11
C PRO A 145 -20.12 -2.64 15.95
N GLU A 146 -20.69 -3.06 14.83
CA GLU A 146 -20.66 -2.28 13.59
C GLU A 146 -21.89 -1.37 13.49
N VAL A 147 -21.65 -0.07 13.34
CA VAL A 147 -22.71 0.90 13.04
C VAL A 147 -22.97 0.87 11.54
N ASN A 148 -24.22 0.58 11.15
CA ASN A 148 -24.67 0.44 9.76
C ASN A 148 -23.82 -0.55 8.95
N PRO A 149 -23.92 -1.87 9.20
CA PRO A 149 -23.26 -2.89 8.39
C PRO A 149 -23.78 -2.85 6.94
N PRO A 150 -22.94 -3.11 5.91
CA PRO A 150 -23.41 -3.07 4.53
C PRO A 150 -24.35 -4.25 4.21
N SER A 151 -25.32 -4.00 3.33
CA SER A 151 -26.27 -5.01 2.85
C SER A 151 -25.58 -6.09 2.00
N ALA A 152 -26.14 -7.31 1.96
CA ALA A 152 -25.60 -8.40 1.13
C ALA A 152 -25.41 -8.00 -0.35
N ALA A 153 -26.31 -7.17 -0.89
CA ALA A 153 -26.18 -6.64 -2.25
C ALA A 153 -24.98 -5.70 -2.42
N GLU A 154 -24.62 -4.91 -1.40
CA GLU A 154 -23.39 -4.11 -1.40
C GLU A 154 -22.14 -4.98 -1.30
N LEU A 155 -22.15 -5.99 -0.42
CA LEU A 155 -21.02 -6.94 -0.27
C LEU A 155 -20.72 -7.65 -1.60
N THR A 156 -21.75 -8.04 -2.36
CA THR A 156 -21.61 -8.62 -3.70
C THR A 156 -20.98 -7.63 -4.70
N ARG A 157 -21.40 -6.34 -4.69
CA ARG A 157 -20.81 -5.33 -5.59
C ARG A 157 -19.35 -5.02 -5.24
N VAL A 158 -19.02 -4.94 -3.94
CA VAL A 158 -17.63 -4.77 -3.46
C VAL A 158 -16.76 -5.94 -3.91
N LEU A 159 -17.24 -7.18 -3.71
CA LEU A 159 -16.51 -8.38 -4.11
C LEU A 159 -16.28 -8.43 -5.63
N ALA A 160 -17.28 -8.08 -6.43
CA ALA A 160 -17.15 -8.02 -7.88
C ALA A 160 -16.12 -6.95 -8.31
N HIS A 161 -16.19 -5.74 -7.75
CA HIS A 161 -15.23 -4.66 -8.03
C HIS A 161 -13.80 -5.02 -7.64
N MET A 162 -13.61 -5.61 -6.45
CA MET A 162 -12.30 -6.08 -6.00
C MET A 162 -11.75 -7.16 -6.93
N LYS A 163 -12.57 -8.16 -7.33
CA LYS A 163 -12.13 -9.19 -8.30
C LYS A 163 -11.72 -8.61 -9.66
N LEU A 164 -12.41 -7.57 -10.15
CA LEU A 164 -12.04 -6.88 -11.40
C LEU A 164 -10.74 -6.07 -11.28
N SER A 165 -10.37 -5.66 -10.07
CA SER A 165 -9.16 -4.89 -9.80
C SER A 165 -7.91 -5.78 -9.61
N LEU A 166 -8.07 -7.09 -9.41
CA LEU A 166 -6.95 -8.01 -9.20
C LEU A 166 -6.44 -8.57 -10.53
N THR A 167 -5.13 -8.48 -10.75
CA THR A 167 -4.47 -9.28 -11.80
C THR A 167 -4.48 -10.75 -11.42
N LYS A 168 -4.28 -11.65 -12.40
CA LYS A 168 -4.18 -13.10 -12.14
C LYS A 168 -3.07 -13.42 -11.13
N GLU A 169 -1.92 -12.76 -11.22
CA GLU A 169 -0.80 -12.99 -10.29
C GLU A 169 -1.13 -12.54 -8.87
N LEU A 170 -1.76 -11.36 -8.70
CA LEU A 170 -2.22 -10.89 -7.38
C LEU A 170 -3.31 -11.81 -6.80
N TYR A 171 -4.20 -12.33 -7.64
CA TYR A 171 -5.23 -13.27 -7.21
C TYR A 171 -4.64 -14.62 -6.79
N ASP A 172 -3.69 -15.16 -7.54
CA ASP A 172 -3.19 -16.52 -7.35
C ASP A 172 -2.30 -16.66 -6.11
N ASN A 173 -1.47 -15.65 -5.83
CA ASN A 173 -0.40 -15.76 -4.84
C ASN A 173 -0.74 -15.26 -3.42
N PHE A 174 -1.87 -14.57 -3.24
CA PHE A 174 -2.33 -14.07 -1.95
C PHE A 174 -3.59 -14.79 -1.47
N ASP A 175 -3.73 -14.96 -0.14
CA ASP A 175 -4.81 -15.75 0.50
C ASP A 175 -5.77 -14.87 1.31
N LEU A 176 -5.32 -13.72 1.81
CA LEU A 176 -6.16 -12.71 2.47
C LEU A 176 -6.11 -11.41 1.68
N PHE A 177 -7.27 -10.82 1.42
CA PHE A 177 -7.41 -9.55 0.70
C PHE A 177 -8.04 -8.53 1.63
N LEU A 178 -7.31 -7.44 1.89
CA LEU A 178 -7.74 -6.31 2.71
C LEU A 178 -8.07 -5.14 1.78
N TYR A 179 -9.31 -5.10 1.32
CA TYR A 179 -9.81 -4.02 0.47
C TYR A 179 -10.24 -2.83 1.32
N VAL A 180 -9.69 -1.64 1.06
CA VAL A 180 -9.95 -0.41 1.81
C VAL A 180 -10.43 0.68 0.86
N SER A 181 -11.70 1.06 0.98
CA SER A 181 -12.17 2.31 0.38
C SER A 181 -11.77 3.48 1.25
N LYS A 182 -10.86 4.31 0.73
CA LYS A 182 -10.51 5.63 1.29
C LYS A 182 -11.39 6.76 0.74
N ALA A 183 -12.53 6.45 0.12
CA ALA A 183 -13.52 7.45 -0.27
C ALA A 183 -14.12 8.16 0.96
N ASP A 184 -14.47 9.44 0.82
CA ASP A 184 -15.12 10.28 1.83
C ASP A 184 -16.65 10.25 1.76
N ARG A 185 -17.21 9.62 0.72
CA ARG A 185 -18.64 9.49 0.45
C ARG A 185 -18.96 8.21 -0.32
N GLY A 186 -20.23 7.85 -0.37
CA GLY A 186 -20.72 6.62 -1.01
C GLY A 186 -20.80 5.44 -0.04
N PRO A 187 -21.58 4.38 -0.37
CA PRO A 187 -21.86 3.26 0.54
C PRO A 187 -20.62 2.50 1.04
N TRP A 188 -19.50 2.56 0.31
CA TRP A 188 -18.26 1.87 0.68
C TRP A 188 -17.28 2.78 1.45
N SER A 189 -17.58 4.07 1.61
CA SER A 189 -16.64 5.05 2.16
C SER A 189 -16.10 4.69 3.54
N GLN A 190 -14.82 4.99 3.74
CA GLN A 190 -14.09 4.80 5.00
C GLN A 190 -14.32 3.40 5.61
N ARG A 191 -14.19 2.37 4.77
CA ARG A 191 -14.43 0.98 5.16
C ARG A 191 -13.36 0.04 4.64
N MET A 192 -13.02 -0.95 5.46
CA MET A 192 -12.20 -2.10 5.11
C MET A 192 -13.08 -3.35 5.03
N TYR A 193 -12.88 -4.13 3.99
CA TYR A 193 -13.50 -5.41 3.75
C TYR A 193 -12.42 -6.48 3.73
N VAL A 194 -12.57 -7.51 4.55
CA VAL A 194 -11.59 -8.58 4.72
C VAL A 194 -12.13 -9.84 4.06
N PHE A 195 -11.46 -10.30 3.00
CA PHE A 195 -11.82 -11.51 2.26
C PHE A 195 -10.74 -12.58 2.39
N GLN A 196 -11.14 -13.81 2.68
CA GLN A 196 -10.29 -15.00 2.70
C GLN A 196 -10.56 -15.86 1.47
N LYS A 197 -9.48 -16.19 0.75
CA LYS A 197 -9.49 -17.20 -0.31
C LYS A 197 -9.70 -18.58 0.28
N GLN A 198 -10.74 -19.26 -0.17
CA GLN A 198 -11.09 -20.64 0.19
C GLN A 198 -10.32 -21.61 -0.71
N ALA A 199 -10.28 -22.89 -0.33
CA ALA A 199 -9.66 -23.95 -1.14
C ALA A 199 -10.34 -24.15 -2.51
N SER A 200 -11.61 -23.75 -2.68
CA SER A 200 -12.29 -23.71 -3.99
C SER A 200 -11.75 -22.61 -4.93
N GLY A 201 -10.92 -21.71 -4.41
CA GLY A 201 -10.52 -20.47 -5.04
C GLY A 201 -11.47 -19.30 -4.74
N ASP A 202 -12.66 -19.52 -4.17
CA ASP A 202 -13.61 -18.44 -3.89
C ASP A 202 -13.14 -17.50 -2.78
N LEU A 203 -13.60 -16.24 -2.84
CA LEU A 203 -13.30 -15.23 -1.83
C LEU A 203 -14.49 -15.10 -0.87
N LYS A 204 -14.34 -15.66 0.33
CA LYS A 204 -15.32 -15.54 1.42
C LYS A 204 -15.05 -14.25 2.20
N MET A 205 -16.07 -13.43 2.41
CA MET A 205 -15.96 -12.30 3.34
C MET A 205 -15.88 -12.81 4.78
N LEU A 206 -14.90 -12.31 5.52
CA LEU A 206 -14.76 -12.56 6.97
C LEU A 206 -15.29 -11.38 7.78
N TYR A 207 -14.91 -10.15 7.43
CA TYR A 207 -15.21 -8.96 8.24
C TYR A 207 -15.42 -7.69 7.42
N THR A 208 -16.23 -6.80 7.98
CA THR A 208 -16.39 -5.39 7.58
C THR A 208 -15.98 -4.51 8.76
N PHE A 209 -15.07 -3.57 8.53
CA PHE A 209 -14.58 -2.65 9.56
C PHE A 209 -14.76 -1.20 9.10
N PRO A 210 -15.45 -0.34 9.87
CA PRO A 210 -15.28 1.11 9.74
C PRO A 210 -13.82 1.47 9.99
N VAL A 211 -13.24 2.32 9.13
CA VAL A 211 -11.86 2.77 9.23
C VAL A 211 -11.77 4.29 9.28
N SER A 212 -10.60 4.83 9.62
CA SER A 212 -10.27 6.23 9.34
C SER A 212 -8.98 6.30 8.53
N THR A 213 -9.07 6.84 7.32
CA THR A 213 -7.94 7.09 6.42
C THR A 213 -7.52 8.56 6.48
N GLY A 214 -6.49 8.92 5.72
CA GLY A 214 -5.88 10.24 5.72
C GLY A 214 -6.86 11.37 5.43
N ARG A 215 -6.62 12.57 5.99
CA ARG A 215 -7.42 13.77 5.68
C ARG A 215 -7.27 14.25 4.23
N GLU A 216 -6.29 13.72 3.49
CA GLU A 216 -5.95 14.09 2.10
C GLU A 216 -5.55 15.56 1.89
N VAL A 217 -5.18 16.26 2.97
CA VAL A 217 -4.70 17.65 2.95
C VAL A 217 -3.43 17.80 3.79
N PRO A 218 -2.55 18.78 3.50
CA PRO A 218 -1.47 19.12 4.41
C PRO A 218 -2.02 19.66 5.74
N VAL A 219 -1.44 19.24 6.87
CA VAL A 219 -1.75 19.78 8.21
C VAL A 219 -0.47 20.03 8.99
N LEU A 220 -0.53 20.86 10.04
CA LEU A 220 0.60 21.02 10.95
C LEU A 220 0.77 19.75 11.81
N GLY A 221 1.96 19.17 11.78
CA GLY A 221 2.37 18.10 12.69
C GLY A 221 2.83 18.62 14.05
N PRO A 222 3.20 17.74 15.00
CA PRO A 222 3.59 18.10 16.37
C PRO A 222 4.78 19.07 16.45
N THR A 223 5.67 19.03 15.45
CA THR A 223 6.83 19.92 15.35
C THR A 223 6.53 21.29 14.72
N GLY A 224 5.26 21.59 14.42
CA GLY A 224 4.85 22.81 13.73
C GLY A 224 5.18 22.84 12.23
N ARG A 225 5.69 21.74 11.66
CA ARG A 225 5.91 21.59 10.21
C ARG A 225 4.62 21.14 9.51
N LEU A 226 4.40 21.62 8.28
CA LEU A 226 3.35 21.08 7.42
C LEU A 226 3.75 19.67 6.95
N LEU A 227 2.87 18.71 7.18
CA LEU A 227 3.02 17.31 6.78
C LEU A 227 1.82 16.88 5.91
N THR A 228 2.07 16.02 4.92
CA THR A 228 1.02 15.43 4.09
C THR A 228 0.28 14.32 4.84
N THR A 229 -1.06 14.35 4.84
CA THR A 229 -1.87 13.25 5.42
C THR A 229 -2.63 12.47 4.37
N ASN A 230 -2.00 12.17 3.24
CA ASN A 230 -2.61 11.34 2.20
C ASN A 230 -2.52 9.86 2.59
N THR A 231 -3.57 9.09 2.36
CA THR A 231 -3.46 7.63 2.23
C THR A 231 -3.33 7.33 0.74
N PRO A 232 -2.13 6.97 0.23
CA PRO A 232 -1.97 6.77 -1.21
C PRO A 232 -2.76 5.53 -1.65
N PRO A 233 -3.56 5.60 -2.73
CA PRO A 233 -4.18 4.42 -3.31
C PRO A 233 -3.11 3.50 -3.92
N GLY A 234 -3.43 2.22 -4.05
CA GLY A 234 -2.53 1.20 -4.57
C GLY A 234 -2.59 -0.10 -3.78
N TYR A 235 -1.67 -1.00 -4.09
CA TYR A 235 -1.51 -2.33 -3.51
C TYR A 235 -0.27 -2.37 -2.62
N TYR A 236 -0.36 -3.07 -1.49
CA TYR A 236 0.72 -3.16 -0.51
C TYR A 236 0.78 -4.54 0.14
N GLU A 237 2.00 -4.99 0.45
CA GLU A 237 2.28 -6.11 1.35
C GLU A 237 2.47 -5.62 2.79
N LEU A 238 2.27 -6.51 3.76
CA LEU A 238 2.59 -6.26 5.15
C LEU A 238 4.00 -6.71 5.49
N ASP A 239 4.72 -5.87 6.24
CA ASP A 239 6.10 -6.09 6.64
C ASP A 239 6.16 -7.06 7.84
N PRO A 240 6.81 -8.24 7.74
CA PRO A 240 6.86 -9.23 8.82
C PRO A 240 7.69 -8.79 10.02
N GLU A 241 8.66 -7.88 9.84
CA GLU A 241 9.54 -7.37 10.88
C GLU A 241 8.89 -6.20 11.64
N ARG A 242 8.04 -5.42 10.95
CA ARG A 242 7.35 -4.24 11.52
C ARG A 242 5.89 -4.52 11.92
N MET A 243 5.70 -5.55 12.76
CA MET A 243 4.41 -5.96 13.36
C MET A 243 4.38 -5.77 14.89
N TYR A 244 3.93 -4.60 15.34
CA TYR A 244 4.05 -4.17 16.74
C TYR A 244 2.71 -4.15 17.49
N LYS A 245 2.63 -4.83 18.65
CA LYS A 245 1.45 -4.75 19.55
C LYS A 245 1.26 -3.34 20.12
N HIS A 246 2.36 -2.68 20.45
CA HIS A 246 2.43 -1.31 20.92
C HIS A 246 3.49 -0.58 20.11
N TYR A 247 3.12 0.50 19.45
CA TYR A 247 4.02 1.37 18.69
C TYR A 247 3.64 2.82 18.97
N HIS A 248 4.58 3.74 18.75
CA HIS A 248 4.37 5.18 18.88
C HIS A 248 4.95 5.89 17.68
N SER A 249 4.15 6.69 16.97
CA SER A 249 4.62 7.45 15.81
C SER A 249 5.52 8.58 16.27
N HIS A 250 6.77 8.61 15.80
CA HIS A 250 7.69 9.72 16.03
C HIS A 250 7.33 10.96 15.19
N GLU A 251 6.75 10.77 14.00
CA GLU A 251 6.36 11.89 13.12
C GLU A 251 5.09 12.60 13.63
N TRP A 252 4.15 11.84 14.19
CA TRP A 252 2.84 12.34 14.60
C TRP A 252 2.61 12.42 16.10
N ASP A 253 3.56 11.94 16.92
CA ASP A 253 3.47 11.91 18.39
C ASP A 253 2.17 11.27 18.88
N GLN A 254 1.86 10.06 18.36
CA GLN A 254 0.61 9.34 18.64
C GLN A 254 0.83 7.83 18.82
N PRO A 255 0.09 7.17 19.74
CA PRO A 255 0.11 5.73 19.88
C PRO A 255 -0.58 5.02 18.69
N MET A 256 0.03 3.90 18.28
CA MET A 256 -0.45 3.02 17.21
C MET A 256 -0.55 1.57 17.76
N PRO A 257 -1.60 1.24 18.52
CA PRO A 257 -1.83 -0.13 18.99
C PRO A 257 -2.04 -1.10 17.82
N TYR A 258 -1.42 -2.29 17.89
CA TYR A 258 -1.46 -3.31 16.84
C TYR A 258 -1.09 -2.79 15.45
N ALA A 259 0.03 -2.05 15.37
CA ALA A 259 0.56 -1.51 14.13
C ALA A 259 1.10 -2.61 13.20
N MET A 260 0.69 -2.54 11.94
CA MET A 260 1.03 -3.44 10.85
C MET A 260 1.51 -2.57 9.69
N PHE A 261 2.83 -2.37 9.59
CA PHE A 261 3.42 -1.49 8.58
C PHE A 261 3.43 -2.16 7.20
N PHE A 262 3.38 -1.34 6.16
CA PHE A 262 3.50 -1.82 4.78
C PHE A 262 4.96 -1.92 4.37
N THR A 263 5.32 -2.93 3.58
CA THR A 263 6.67 -3.14 3.01
C THR A 263 7.02 -2.09 1.93
N TRP A 264 6.41 -0.90 1.97
CA TRP A 264 6.50 0.12 0.93
C TRP A 264 7.64 1.10 1.18
N GLU A 265 8.64 1.05 0.30
CA GLU A 265 9.75 1.99 0.21
C GLU A 265 9.49 3.01 -0.90
N LYS A 266 9.79 4.28 -0.65
CA LYS A 266 9.64 5.37 -1.61
C LYS A 266 10.82 6.33 -1.49
N ASP A 267 11.40 6.71 -2.64
CA ASP A 267 12.54 7.62 -2.75
C ASP A 267 13.75 7.21 -1.87
N GLY A 268 13.93 5.90 -1.64
CA GLY A 268 14.97 5.33 -0.78
C GLY A 268 14.63 5.24 0.71
N TYR A 269 13.41 5.61 1.11
CA TYR A 269 12.97 5.62 2.50
C TYR A 269 11.83 4.64 2.73
N GLN A 270 11.95 3.85 3.80
CA GLN A 270 10.86 3.03 4.29
C GLN A 270 9.73 3.92 4.79
N THR A 271 8.52 3.77 4.24
CA THR A 271 7.39 4.61 4.64
C THR A 271 6.83 4.21 6.01
N GLY A 272 6.28 5.20 6.72
CA GLY A 272 5.52 5.02 7.96
C GLY A 272 4.05 4.62 7.75
N LEU A 273 3.68 4.19 6.54
CA LEU A 273 2.30 3.83 6.20
C LEU A 273 1.95 2.45 6.79
N ALA A 274 0.82 2.39 7.51
CA ALA A 274 0.42 1.22 8.28
C ALA A 274 -1.10 1.09 8.42
N ILE A 275 -1.55 -0.12 8.76
CA ILE A 275 -2.84 -0.35 9.43
C ILE A 275 -2.59 -0.40 10.94
N HIS A 276 -3.39 0.29 11.76
CA HIS A 276 -3.31 0.21 13.23
C HIS A 276 -4.65 0.52 13.91
N GLY A 277 -4.77 0.29 15.22
CA GLY A 277 -5.92 0.72 16.00
C GLY A 277 -5.88 2.22 16.31
N ALA A 278 -7.02 2.90 16.27
CA ALA A 278 -7.18 4.26 16.78
C ALA A 278 -6.99 4.32 18.30
N ALA A 279 -6.76 5.51 18.85
CA ALA A 279 -6.59 5.72 20.29
C ALA A 279 -7.29 7.01 20.74
N GLY A 280 -7.75 7.04 22.00
CA GLY A 280 -8.41 8.20 22.58
C GLY A 280 -9.55 8.75 21.72
N ALA A 281 -9.53 10.06 21.49
CA ALA A 281 -10.55 10.76 20.70
C ALA A 281 -10.58 10.38 19.20
N ASP A 282 -9.54 9.73 18.65
CA ASP A 282 -9.57 9.30 17.25
C ASP A 282 -10.50 8.09 17.01
N ILE A 283 -10.92 7.38 18.07
CA ILE A 283 -11.86 6.25 17.96
C ILE A 283 -13.23 6.71 17.47
N SER A 284 -13.71 7.88 17.92
CA SER A 284 -14.99 8.46 17.46
C SER A 284 -14.92 9.07 16.05
N ARG A 285 -13.77 8.97 15.38
CA ARG A 285 -13.53 9.47 14.01
C ARG A 285 -13.42 8.34 12.97
N LEU A 286 -13.64 7.09 13.37
CA LEU A 286 -13.83 5.99 12.44
C LEU A 286 -15.07 6.23 11.57
N GLY A 287 -15.00 5.85 10.29
CA GLY A 287 -15.95 6.27 9.26
C GLY A 287 -15.63 7.63 8.63
N GLN A 288 -14.52 8.29 8.97
CA GLN A 288 -14.13 9.61 8.43
C GLN A 288 -12.66 9.68 8.00
N ARG A 289 -12.37 10.53 7.01
CA ARG A 289 -11.00 10.93 6.64
C ARG A 289 -10.38 11.83 7.71
N ALA A 290 -9.79 11.21 8.73
CA ALA A 290 -9.35 11.86 9.96
C ALA A 290 -7.95 11.44 10.43
N SER A 291 -7.29 10.52 9.72
CA SER A 291 -5.95 10.05 10.06
C SER A 291 -4.84 10.93 9.49
N ALA A 292 -3.61 10.63 9.92
CA ALA A 292 -2.37 11.19 9.40
C ALA A 292 -1.89 10.55 8.07
N GLY A 293 -2.65 9.60 7.51
CA GLY A 293 -2.28 8.83 6.31
C GLY A 293 -2.38 7.32 6.52
N CYS A 294 -2.18 6.83 7.75
CA CYS A 294 -2.42 5.43 8.11
C CYS A 294 -3.90 5.02 8.03
N VAL A 295 -4.17 3.72 7.91
CA VAL A 295 -5.52 3.15 8.00
C VAL A 295 -5.80 2.78 9.46
N ARG A 296 -6.70 3.52 10.11
CA ARG A 296 -7.07 3.33 11.52
C ARG A 296 -8.30 2.45 11.67
N LEU A 297 -8.29 1.53 12.64
CA LEU A 297 -9.39 0.62 13.00
C LEU A 297 -9.86 0.85 14.45
N ASP A 298 -10.99 0.28 14.87
CA ASP A 298 -11.27 0.08 16.30
C ASP A 298 -10.15 -0.80 16.92
N PRO A 299 -9.64 -0.53 18.13
CA PRO A 299 -8.60 -1.34 18.78
C PRO A 299 -8.87 -2.85 18.81
N ARG A 300 -10.14 -3.28 18.93
CA ARG A 300 -10.55 -4.69 18.89
C ARG A 300 -10.38 -5.27 17.49
N ASN A 301 -10.80 -4.53 16.46
CA ASN A 301 -10.64 -4.94 15.06
C ASN A 301 -9.16 -4.99 14.67
N ALA A 302 -8.34 -4.02 15.12
CA ALA A 302 -6.89 -4.03 14.93
C ALA A 302 -6.23 -5.25 15.60
N ARG A 303 -6.59 -5.54 16.87
CA ARG A 303 -6.12 -6.73 17.59
C ARG A 303 -6.47 -8.03 16.85
N LEU A 304 -7.72 -8.15 16.43
CA LEU A 304 -8.26 -9.32 15.74
C LEU A 304 -7.50 -9.56 14.43
N LEU A 305 -7.42 -8.52 13.59
CA LEU A 305 -6.72 -8.59 12.29
C LEU A 305 -5.23 -8.90 12.46
N PHE A 306 -4.56 -8.26 13.43
CA PHE A 306 -3.16 -8.51 13.78
C PHE A 306 -2.90 -9.97 14.20
N GLN A 307 -3.81 -10.57 14.98
CA GLN A 307 -3.66 -11.96 15.42
C GLN A 307 -3.94 -12.95 14.29
N LEU A 308 -5.01 -12.73 13.52
CA LEU A 308 -5.36 -13.50 12.32
C LEU A 308 -4.18 -13.58 11.35
N ILE A 309 -3.63 -12.43 10.96
CA ILE A 309 -2.53 -12.34 9.99
C ILE A 309 -1.26 -13.04 10.52
N ARG A 310 -0.89 -12.77 11.78
CA ARG A 310 0.33 -13.33 12.38
C ARG A 310 0.28 -14.84 12.59
N LYS A 311 -0.91 -15.40 12.79
CA LYS A 311 -1.11 -16.82 13.06
C LYS A 311 -1.30 -17.62 11.77
N ASP A 312 -2.20 -17.16 10.91
CA ASP A 312 -2.79 -18.02 9.86
C ASP A 312 -2.32 -17.66 8.43
N TYR A 313 -1.63 -16.53 8.22
CA TYR A 313 -1.26 -16.03 6.88
C TYR A 313 0.25 -15.83 6.64
N LYS A 314 1.11 -16.40 7.49
CA LYS A 314 2.56 -16.43 7.22
C LYS A 314 2.88 -17.38 6.06
N GLY A 315 3.80 -17.00 5.20
CA GLY A 315 4.28 -17.87 4.13
C GLY A 315 5.18 -17.15 3.13
N LEU A 316 5.47 -17.82 2.02
CA LEU A 316 6.10 -17.18 0.87
C LEU A 316 5.07 -16.32 0.13
N ALA A 317 5.40 -15.05 -0.07
CA ALA A 317 4.62 -14.08 -0.84
C ALA A 317 5.48 -13.46 -1.95
N PRO A 318 4.91 -13.10 -3.11
CA PRO A 318 5.66 -12.50 -4.21
C PRO A 318 5.93 -11.04 -3.92
N ARG A 319 7.20 -10.65 -3.92
CA ARG A 319 7.60 -9.27 -3.64
C ARG A 319 7.09 -8.34 -4.72
N PHE A 320 6.62 -7.15 -4.36
CA PHE A 320 6.34 -6.09 -5.34
C PHE A 320 7.58 -5.61 -6.10
N ALA A 321 7.37 -5.17 -7.35
CA ALA A 321 8.43 -4.66 -8.22
C ALA A 321 9.08 -3.41 -7.61
N TYR A 322 10.39 -3.24 -7.83
CA TYR A 322 11.17 -2.15 -7.23
C TYR A 322 12.06 -1.48 -8.28
N ASP A 323 11.84 -0.18 -8.53
CA ASP A 323 12.69 0.61 -9.41
C ASP A 323 13.95 1.06 -8.66
N ARG A 324 15.08 0.43 -8.97
CA ARG A 324 16.40 0.76 -8.41
C ARG A 324 16.90 2.17 -8.76
N ARG A 325 16.37 2.81 -9.80
CA ARG A 325 16.76 4.17 -10.21
C ARG A 325 16.09 5.25 -9.35
N THR A 326 14.88 4.99 -8.86
CA THR A 326 14.11 5.88 -7.99
C THR A 326 14.03 5.39 -6.55
N ALA A 327 14.66 4.23 -6.25
CA ALA A 327 14.62 3.55 -4.96
C ALA A 327 13.18 3.46 -4.40
N THR A 328 12.24 3.04 -5.27
CA THR A 328 10.81 3.06 -4.97
C THR A 328 10.19 1.72 -5.33
N MET A 329 9.41 1.16 -4.40
CA MET A 329 8.60 -0.03 -4.64
C MET A 329 7.27 0.39 -5.29
N SER A 330 6.86 -0.33 -6.34
CA SER A 330 5.56 -0.13 -6.98
C SER A 330 4.44 -0.44 -5.99
N ASN A 331 3.40 0.37 -6.04
CA ASN A 331 2.09 0.11 -5.44
C ASN A 331 0.99 -0.02 -6.53
N ASP A 332 1.37 -0.23 -7.80
CA ASP A 332 0.45 -0.32 -8.95
C ASP A 332 -0.05 -1.75 -9.21
N GLY A 333 0.32 -2.72 -8.36
CA GLY A 333 0.00 -4.15 -8.55
C GLY A 333 1.08 -4.94 -9.30
N LEU A 334 2.21 -4.31 -9.65
CA LEU A 334 3.31 -4.95 -10.36
C LEU A 334 4.17 -5.78 -9.40
N LEU A 335 4.32 -7.07 -9.69
CA LEU A 335 5.15 -7.99 -8.91
C LEU A 335 6.56 -8.13 -9.53
N MET A 336 7.53 -8.40 -8.66
CA MET A 336 8.93 -8.56 -9.01
C MET A 336 9.14 -9.89 -9.74
N HIS A 337 9.74 -9.81 -10.92
CA HIS A 337 10.12 -10.97 -11.72
C HIS A 337 11.65 -11.09 -11.84
N ASP A 338 12.17 -12.31 -11.98
CA ASP A 338 13.56 -12.56 -12.32
C ASP A 338 13.84 -12.34 -13.83
N LYS A 339 15.08 -12.60 -14.28
CA LYS A 339 15.45 -12.44 -15.70
C LYS A 339 14.81 -13.48 -16.64
N ALA A 340 14.28 -14.57 -16.10
CA ALA A 340 13.59 -15.61 -16.84
C ALA A 340 12.06 -15.40 -16.86
N GLY A 341 11.54 -14.41 -16.13
CA GLY A 341 10.11 -14.12 -16.03
C GLY A 341 9.40 -14.90 -14.92
N ASN A 342 10.11 -15.44 -13.93
CA ASN A 342 9.49 -16.06 -12.75
C ASN A 342 9.28 -15.03 -11.63
N LEU A 343 8.17 -15.15 -10.89
CA LEU A 343 7.92 -14.35 -9.68
C LEU A 343 9.00 -14.57 -8.62
N GLN A 344 9.47 -13.49 -7.99
CA GLN A 344 10.41 -13.54 -6.87
C GLN A 344 9.66 -13.56 -5.54
N PHE A 345 9.78 -14.65 -4.80
CA PHE A 345 9.13 -14.84 -3.50
C PHE A 345 10.06 -14.53 -2.33
N VAL A 346 9.48 -14.03 -1.25
CA VAL A 346 10.15 -13.77 0.05
C VAL A 346 9.29 -14.30 1.19
N GLU A 347 9.89 -14.55 2.35
CA GLU A 347 9.13 -14.81 3.57
C GLU A 347 8.37 -13.54 4.00
N GLY A 348 7.07 -13.69 4.27
CA GLY A 348 6.22 -12.58 4.64
C GLY A 348 4.82 -13.03 5.02
N TYR A 349 3.83 -12.25 4.61
CA TYR A 349 2.42 -12.58 4.76
C TYR A 349 1.75 -12.72 3.40
N LYS A 350 0.95 -13.78 3.22
CA LYS A 350 0.08 -13.96 2.05
C LYS A 350 -1.18 -13.07 2.13
N VAL A 351 -0.95 -11.79 2.46
CA VAL A 351 -1.95 -10.74 2.67
C VAL A 351 -1.71 -9.62 1.68
N LEU A 352 -2.68 -9.36 0.81
CA LEU A 352 -2.69 -8.23 -0.10
C LEU A 352 -3.58 -7.12 0.46
N VAL A 353 -3.01 -5.94 0.69
CA VAL A 353 -3.78 -4.73 0.99
C VAL A 353 -4.05 -4.01 -0.33
N PHE A 354 -5.30 -3.66 -0.61
CA PHE A 354 -5.69 -2.85 -1.76
C PHE A 354 -6.45 -1.62 -1.26
N ILE A 355 -5.91 -0.42 -1.50
CA ILE A 355 -6.51 0.86 -1.10
C ILE A 355 -6.93 1.64 -2.34
N GLU A 356 -8.17 2.10 -2.41
CA GLU A 356 -8.63 2.95 -3.52
C GLU A 356 -9.60 4.06 -3.08
N ASN A 357 -9.77 5.06 -3.94
CA ASN A 357 -10.66 6.18 -3.72
C ASN A 357 -12.05 5.99 -4.36
N ASN A 358 -12.66 4.82 -4.18
CA ASN A 358 -13.97 4.48 -4.76
C ASN A 358 -15.06 4.39 -3.68
N GLY A 359 -16.11 5.20 -3.81
CA GLY A 359 -17.24 5.22 -2.87
C GLY A 359 -18.27 4.12 -3.08
N GLY A 360 -18.22 3.39 -4.19
CA GLY A 360 -19.31 2.50 -4.62
C GLY A 360 -20.49 3.25 -5.25
N ASP A 361 -20.25 4.45 -5.79
CA ASP A 361 -21.25 5.27 -6.47
C ASP A 361 -21.79 4.50 -7.71
N ASN A 362 -23.12 4.46 -7.87
CA ASN A 362 -23.77 3.69 -8.94
C ASN A 362 -23.50 4.32 -10.32
N ILE A 363 -22.61 3.73 -11.12
CA ILE A 363 -22.40 4.11 -12.53
C ILE A 363 -23.55 3.54 -13.41
N VAL A 364 -24.78 4.02 -13.16
CA VAL A 364 -25.98 3.77 -13.97
C VAL A 364 -26.45 5.05 -14.69
N ALA A 365 -25.88 6.21 -14.34
CA ALA A 365 -26.32 7.53 -14.81
C ALA A 365 -25.36 8.21 -15.80
N ALA A 366 -24.92 7.49 -16.85
CA ALA A 366 -24.08 8.06 -17.93
C ALA A 366 -24.23 7.39 -19.32
N LEU A 367 -25.29 6.59 -19.54
CA LEU A 367 -25.57 5.91 -20.82
C LEU A 367 -27.04 6.05 -21.27
N PHE A 368 -27.66 7.19 -20.92
CA PHE A 368 -28.96 7.65 -21.44
C PHE A 368 -28.89 9.16 -21.72
#